data_AF-A0A424XUW6-F1
#
_entry.id   AF-A0A424XUW6-F1
#
_cell.length_a   1.000
_cell.length_b   1.000
_cell.length_c   1.000
_cell.angle_alpha   90.00
_cell.angle_beta   90.00
_cell.angle_gamma   90.00
#
_symmetry.space_group_name_H-M   'P 1'
#
loop_
_entity.id
_entity.type
_entity.pdbx_description
1 polymer ?
#
loop_
_entity_poly.entity_id
_entity_poly.type
_entity_poly.pdbx_seq_one_letter_code
_entity_poly.pdbx_strand_id
1 'polypeptide(L)'
;MIELNVTFFIQLVNFLMVLLLLNVILYKPIRGMLRKRAEIMSNRVNEIESFSSSAVDKMKAYEAELEKARLRAQEIRSSFKEEGYSKEKELVETASGEAGVMIREARQKVSSEKESALTKLKKDVEKFATTATDRILSKA
;
A
#
# COMPACT_ATOMS: atom_id res chain seq x y z
N MET A 1 82.76 -36.01 -43.18
CA MET A 1 82.48 -36.23 -41.74
C MET A 1 82.08 -34.89 -41.15
N ILE A 2 81.11 -34.84 -40.25
CA ILE A 2 80.77 -33.59 -39.57
C ILE A 2 81.93 -33.28 -38.63
N GLU A 3 82.80 -32.36 -39.04
CA GLU A 3 83.86 -31.87 -38.16
C GLU A 3 83.24 -30.92 -37.14
N LEU A 4 83.14 -31.40 -35.90
CA LEU A 4 82.72 -30.61 -34.74
C LEU A 4 83.84 -29.64 -34.37
N ASN A 5 83.93 -28.56 -35.15
CA ASN A 5 84.87 -27.46 -34.93
C ASN A 5 84.27 -26.41 -33.97
N VAL A 6 85.12 -25.58 -33.36
CA VAL A 6 84.71 -24.51 -32.41
C VAL A 6 83.62 -23.60 -33.00
N THR A 7 83.62 -23.38 -34.32
CA THR A 7 82.59 -22.63 -35.05
C THR A 7 81.18 -23.19 -34.86
N PHE A 8 81.01 -24.52 -34.78
CA PHE A 8 79.71 -25.14 -34.52
C PHE A 8 79.16 -24.77 -33.15
N PHE A 9 80.01 -24.78 -32.12
CA PHE A 9 79.62 -24.36 -30.77
C PHE A 9 79.27 -22.88 -30.71
N ILE A 10 80.03 -22.02 -31.40
CA ILE A 10 79.71 -20.58 -31.51
C ILE A 10 78.36 -20.37 -32.21
N GLN A 11 78.07 -21.12 -33.27
CA GLN A 11 76.80 -21.02 -33.99
C GLN A 11 75.62 -21.55 -33.17
N LEU A 12 75.83 -22.62 -32.39
CA LEU A 12 74.84 -23.14 -31.44
C LEU A 12 74.51 -22.11 -30.35
N VAL A 13 75.53 -21.46 -29.79
CA VAL A 13 75.35 -20.38 -28.80
C VAL A 13 74.60 -19.19 -29.42
N ASN A 14 74.95 -18.79 -30.64
CA ASN A 14 74.23 -17.72 -31.35
C ASN A 14 72.75 -18.07 -31.58
N PHE A 15 72.47 -19.28 -32.04
CA PHE A 15 71.10 -19.77 -32.23
C PHE A 15 70.30 -19.77 -30.92
N LEU A 16 70.89 -20.28 -29.83
CA LEU A 16 70.26 -20.28 -28.52
C LEU A 16 70.03 -18.85 -28.00
N MET A 17 70.98 -17.93 -28.22
CA MET A 17 70.83 -16.53 -27.84
C MET A 17 69.64 -15.88 -28.58
N VAL A 18 69.54 -16.07 -29.90
CA VAL A 18 68.43 -15.54 -30.71
C VAL A 18 67.12 -16.19 -30.30
N LEU A 19 67.09 -17.49 -30.02
CA LEU A 19 65.89 -18.20 -29.57
C LEU A 19 65.39 -17.67 -28.22
N LEU A 20 66.29 -17.38 -27.27
CA LEU A 20 65.94 -16.76 -25.99
C LEU A 20 65.41 -15.34 -26.18
N LEU A 21 66.07 -14.53 -27.01
CA LEU A 21 65.59 -13.18 -27.37
C LEU A 21 64.19 -13.23 -28.00
N LEU A 22 63.97 -14.15 -28.94
CA LEU A 22 62.69 -14.32 -29.61
C LEU A 22 61.58 -14.77 -28.65
N ASN A 23 61.89 -15.65 -27.70
CA ASN A 23 60.94 -16.09 -26.68
C ASN A 23 60.46 -14.91 -25.80
N VAL A 24 61.40 -14.06 -25.38
CA VAL A 24 61.10 -12.88 -24.55
C VAL A 24 60.37 -11.80 -25.34
N ILE A 25 60.78 -11.51 -26.58
CA ILE A 25 60.27 -10.39 -27.37
C ILE A 25 58.96 -10.73 -28.09
N LEU A 26 58.76 -11.96 -28.58
CA LEU A 26 57.57 -12.32 -29.38
C LEU A 26 56.63 -13.28 -28.65
N TYR A 27 57.11 -14.45 -28.20
CA TYR A 27 56.23 -15.49 -27.68
C TYR A 27 55.51 -15.07 -26.40
N LYS A 28 56.23 -14.44 -25.46
CA LYS A 28 55.66 -13.95 -24.19
C LYS A 28 54.57 -12.90 -24.38
N PRO A 29 54.75 -11.80 -25.16
CA PRO A 29 53.68 -10.82 -25.36
C PRO A 29 52.52 -11.35 -26.20
N ILE A 30 52.74 -12.19 -27.21
CA ILE A 30 51.66 -12.79 -28.02
C ILE A 30 50.75 -13.65 -27.13
N ARG A 31 51.32 -14.51 -26.28
CA ARG A 31 50.55 -15.32 -25.33
C ARG A 31 49.80 -14.43 -24.32
N GLY A 32 50.41 -13.34 -23.89
CA GLY A 32 49.78 -12.33 -23.03
C GLY A 32 48.55 -11.68 -23.68
N MET A 33 48.65 -11.29 -24.95
CA MET A 33 47.52 -10.71 -25.70
C MET A 33 46.38 -11.71 -25.92
N LEU A 34 46.71 -12.96 -26.27
CA LEU A 34 45.71 -14.02 -26.43
C LEU A 34 44.96 -14.28 -25.11
N ARG A 35 45.68 -14.32 -23.98
CA ARG A 35 45.06 -14.48 -22.65
C ARG A 35 44.18 -13.29 -22.29
N LYS A 36 44.66 -12.06 -22.50
CA LYS A 36 43.86 -10.83 -22.27
C LYS A 36 42.58 -10.84 -23.11
N ARG A 37 42.66 -11.26 -24.38
CA ARG A 37 41.49 -11.33 -25.26
C ARG A 37 40.48 -12.38 -24.75
N ALA A 38 40.96 -13.55 -24.35
CA ALA A 38 40.11 -14.59 -23.77
C ALA A 38 39.44 -14.12 -22.46
N GLU A 39 40.20 -13.45 -21.60
CA GLU A 39 39.71 -12.90 -20.32
C GLU A 39 38.67 -11.80 -20.54
N ILE A 40 38.91 -10.85 -21.45
CA ILE A 40 37.92 -9.81 -21.80
C ILE A 40 36.63 -10.44 -22.32
N MET A 41 36.74 -11.47 -23.17
CA MET A 41 35.55 -12.14 -23.71
C MET A 41 34.77 -12.86 -22.61
N SER A 42 35.46 -13.62 -21.75
CA SER A 42 34.84 -14.31 -20.61
C SER A 42 34.17 -13.32 -19.66
N ASN A 43 34.84 -12.21 -19.34
CA ASN A 43 34.32 -11.19 -18.44
C ASN A 43 33.06 -10.53 -19.02
N ARG A 44 33.06 -10.22 -20.33
CA ARG A 44 31.86 -9.67 -21.00
C ARG A 44 30.68 -10.64 -20.96
N VAL A 45 30.92 -11.94 -21.19
CA VAL A 45 29.86 -12.95 -21.11
C VAL A 45 29.30 -13.04 -19.69
N ASN A 46 30.17 -13.12 -18.69
CA ASN A 46 29.76 -13.16 -17.28
C ASN A 46 29.00 -11.89 -16.87
N GLU A 47 29.44 -10.72 -17.33
CA GLU A 47 28.77 -9.45 -17.07
C GLU A 47 27.37 -9.43 -17.68
N ILE A 48 27.22 -9.86 -18.94
CA ILE A 48 25.91 -9.98 -19.60
C ILE A 48 24.98 -10.93 -18.85
N GLU A 49 25.48 -12.10 -18.45
CA GLU A 49 24.70 -13.09 -17.72
C GLU A 49 24.27 -12.56 -16.34
N SER A 50 25.19 -11.94 -15.60
CA SER A 50 24.91 -11.34 -14.30
C SER A 50 23.91 -10.18 -14.40
N PHE A 51 24.01 -9.36 -15.45
CA PHE A 51 23.09 -8.26 -15.71
C PHE A 51 21.69 -8.78 -16.06
N SER A 52 21.61 -9.82 -16.91
CA SER A 52 20.36 -10.47 -17.26
C SER A 52 19.69 -11.11 -16.05
N SER A 53 20.43 -11.86 -15.23
CA SER A 53 19.92 -12.43 -13.97
C SER A 53 19.42 -11.34 -13.02
N SER A 54 20.23 -10.30 -12.80
CA SER A 54 19.86 -9.17 -11.94
C SER A 54 18.62 -8.44 -12.44
N ALA A 55 18.45 -8.30 -13.76
CA ALA A 55 17.27 -7.68 -14.35
C ALA A 55 16.02 -8.54 -14.13
N VAL A 56 16.12 -9.85 -14.32
CA VAL A 56 15.02 -10.79 -14.04
C VAL A 56 14.63 -10.77 -12.57
N ASP A 57 15.61 -10.79 -11.67
CA ASP A 57 15.36 -10.77 -10.23
C ASP A 57 14.72 -9.46 -9.78
N LYS A 58 15.19 -8.32 -10.31
CA LYS A 58 14.55 -7.01 -10.07
C LYS A 58 13.13 -6.96 -10.61
N MET A 59 12.87 -7.54 -11.77
CA MET A 59 11.53 -7.56 -12.37
C MET A 59 10.58 -8.42 -11.54
N LYS A 60 11.02 -9.60 -11.08
CA LYS A 60 10.26 -10.45 -10.16
C LYS A 60 9.97 -9.74 -8.83
N ALA A 61 10.96 -9.07 -8.25
CA ALA A 61 10.79 -8.32 -7.01
C ALA A 61 9.79 -7.16 -7.19
N TYR A 62 9.85 -6.47 -8.32
CA TYR A 62 8.91 -5.41 -8.68
C TYR A 62 7.48 -5.94 -8.84
N GLU A 63 7.29 -7.04 -9.57
CA GLU A 63 5.98 -7.69 -9.71
C GLU A 63 5.42 -8.16 -8.36
N ALA A 64 6.26 -8.73 -7.50
CA ALA A 64 5.86 -9.17 -6.17
C ALA A 64 5.43 -8.00 -5.27
N GLU A 65 6.17 -6.88 -5.27
CA GLU A 65 5.77 -5.68 -4.52
C GLU A 65 4.52 -5.02 -5.11
N LEU A 66 4.33 -5.06 -6.43
CA LEU A 66 3.12 -4.57 -7.08
C LEU A 66 1.89 -5.37 -6.66
N GLU A 67 1.96 -6.70 -6.66
CA GLU A 67 0.88 -7.56 -6.18
C GLU A 67 0.59 -7.32 -4.69
N LYS A 68 1.63 -7.21 -3.87
CA LYS A 68 1.49 -6.89 -2.44
C LYS A 68 0.83 -5.53 -2.22
N ALA A 69 1.17 -4.53 -3.02
CA ALA A 69 0.53 -3.22 -2.98
C ALA A 69 -0.94 -3.27 -3.38
N ARG A 70 -1.31 -4.07 -4.40
CA ARG A 70 -2.70 -4.29 -4.80
C ARG A 70 -3.52 -4.97 -3.71
N LEU A 71 -2.97 -6.02 -3.08
CA LEU A 71 -3.63 -6.71 -1.97
C LEU A 71 -3.87 -5.77 -0.80
N ARG A 72 -2.85 -5.00 -0.39
CA ARG A 72 -3.00 -3.99 0.67
C ARG A 72 -4.04 -2.93 0.32
N ALA A 73 -4.05 -2.45 -0.93
CA ALA A 73 -5.05 -1.47 -1.36
C ALA A 73 -6.48 -2.04 -1.31
N GLN A 74 -6.65 -3.32 -1.65
CA GLN A 74 -7.93 -4.01 -1.55
C GLN A 74 -8.36 -4.21 -0.10
N GLU A 75 -7.45 -4.61 0.79
CA GLU A 75 -7.70 -4.74 2.23
C GLU A 75 -8.12 -3.39 2.83
N ILE A 76 -7.36 -2.33 2.55
CA ILE A 76 -7.67 -0.96 3.01
C ILE A 76 -9.04 -0.51 2.49
N ARG A 77 -9.34 -0.76 1.21
CA ARG A 77 -10.65 -0.42 0.65
C ARG A 77 -11.78 -1.20 1.33
N SER A 78 -11.56 -2.48 1.63
CA SER A 78 -12.54 -3.31 2.34
C SER A 78 -12.75 -2.81 3.76
N SER A 79 -11.68 -2.49 4.49
CA SER A 79 -11.76 -1.99 5.87
C SER A 79 -12.48 -0.66 5.94
N PHE A 80 -12.18 0.29 5.03
CA PHE A 80 -12.91 1.56 4.98
C PHE A 80 -14.38 1.38 4.62
N LYS A 81 -14.72 0.40 3.80
CA LYS A 81 -16.11 0.09 3.47
C LYS A 81 -16.86 -0.46 4.69
N GLU A 82 -16.25 -1.39 5.41
CA GLU A 82 -16.81 -1.95 6.65
C GLU A 82 -16.94 -0.90 7.75
N GLU A 83 -15.92 -0.07 7.96
CA GLU A 83 -15.97 1.04 8.91
C GLU A 83 -17.07 2.04 8.53
N GLY A 84 -17.19 2.37 7.24
CA GLY A 84 -18.25 3.21 6.71
C GLY A 84 -19.65 2.65 7.00
N TYR A 85 -19.88 1.36 6.73
CA TYR A 85 -21.16 0.71 7.04
C TYR A 85 -21.44 0.65 8.55
N SER A 86 -20.43 0.38 9.37
CA SER A 86 -20.59 0.35 10.83
C SER A 86 -21.00 1.72 11.34
N LYS A 87 -20.36 2.78 10.83
CA LYS A 87 -20.65 4.16 11.24
C LYS A 87 -22.00 4.65 10.72
N GLU A 88 -22.38 4.28 9.50
CA GLU A 88 -23.71 4.52 8.96
C GLU A 88 -24.78 3.87 9.84
N LYS A 89 -24.58 2.59 10.21
CA LYS A 89 -25.50 1.86 11.09
C LYS A 89 -25.62 2.52 12.46
N GLU A 90 -24.50 2.88 13.07
CA GLU A 90 -24.47 3.59 14.37
C GLU A 90 -25.21 4.92 14.30
N LEU A 91 -24.99 5.70 13.24
CA LEU A 91 -25.64 6.99 13.05
C LEU A 91 -27.16 6.82 12.87
N VAL A 92 -27.59 5.86 12.06
CA VAL A 92 -29.02 5.56 11.83
C VAL A 92 -29.69 5.06 13.11
N GLU A 93 -29.01 4.20 13.88
CA GLU A 93 -29.53 3.68 15.15
C GLU A 93 -29.65 4.80 16.19
N THR A 94 -28.65 5.69 16.29
CA THR A 94 -28.69 6.86 17.17
C THR A 94 -29.83 7.80 16.78
N ALA A 95 -29.94 8.15 15.50
CA ALA A 95 -30.99 9.03 15.00
C ALA A 95 -32.40 8.43 15.20
N SER A 96 -32.56 7.12 15.01
CA SER A 96 -33.82 6.42 15.28
C SER A 96 -34.17 6.43 16.77
N GLY A 97 -33.17 6.26 17.64
CA GLY A 97 -33.32 6.34 19.08
C GLY A 97 -33.75 7.72 19.54
N GLU A 98 -33.09 8.77 19.06
CA GLU A 98 -33.43 10.18 19.33
C GLU A 98 -34.83 10.54 18.84
N ALA A 99 -35.20 10.13 17.62
CA ALA A 99 -36.55 10.31 17.10
C ALA A 99 -37.60 9.61 17.99
N GLY A 100 -37.28 8.41 18.48
CA GLY A 100 -38.13 7.68 19.43
C GLY A 100 -38.30 8.41 20.77
N VAL A 101 -37.23 9.00 21.31
CA VAL A 101 -37.28 9.83 22.52
C VAL A 101 -38.15 11.07 22.28
N MET A 102 -37.92 11.78 21.19
CA MET A 102 -38.67 12.99 20.83
C MET A 102 -40.18 12.70 20.69
N ILE A 103 -40.55 11.59 20.06
CA ILE A 103 -41.97 11.19 19.94
C ILE A 103 -42.58 10.87 21.31
N ARG A 104 -41.85 10.20 22.20
CA ARG A 104 -42.34 9.91 23.57
C ARG A 104 -42.55 11.21 24.36
N GLU A 105 -41.59 12.12 24.32
CA GLU A 105 -41.70 13.43 24.98
C GLU A 105 -42.87 14.26 24.42
N ALA A 106 -43.04 14.29 23.10
CA ALA A 106 -44.16 14.99 22.47
C ALA A 106 -45.51 14.40 22.91
N ARG A 107 -45.65 13.07 22.96
CA ARG A 107 -46.86 12.40 23.47
C ARG A 107 -47.12 12.73 24.94
N GLN A 108 -46.08 12.78 25.77
CA GLN A 108 -46.22 13.12 27.18
C GLN A 108 -46.65 14.57 27.37
N LYS A 109 -46.06 15.51 26.61
CA LYS A 109 -46.49 16.93 26.59
C LYS A 109 -47.96 17.06 26.19
N VAL A 110 -48.36 16.44 25.09
CA VAL A 110 -49.78 16.45 24.63
C VAL A 110 -50.72 15.89 25.68
N SER A 111 -50.35 14.81 26.37
CA SER A 111 -51.17 14.26 27.46
C SER A 111 -51.31 15.25 28.62
N SER A 112 -50.22 15.91 29.02
CA SER A 112 -50.24 16.91 30.10
C SER A 112 -51.05 18.16 29.72
N GLU A 113 -50.96 18.60 28.46
CA GLU A 113 -51.74 19.73 27.94
C GLU A 113 -53.22 19.40 27.92
N LYS A 114 -53.59 18.16 27.55
CA LYS A 114 -54.98 17.68 27.59
C LYS A 114 -55.54 17.69 29.01
N GLU A 115 -54.79 17.21 30.00
CA GLU A 115 -55.21 17.26 31.41
C GLU A 115 -55.37 18.70 31.92
N SER A 116 -54.42 19.57 31.57
CA SER A 116 -54.47 21.00 31.91
C SER A 116 -55.68 21.69 31.28
N ALA A 117 -55.96 21.41 29.99
CA ALA A 117 -57.12 21.93 29.27
C ALA A 117 -58.44 21.42 29.88
N LEU A 118 -58.54 20.14 30.23
CA LEU A 118 -59.72 19.57 30.90
C LEU A 118 -59.96 20.22 32.27
N THR A 119 -58.89 20.48 33.03
CA THR A 119 -58.98 21.13 34.34
C THR A 119 -59.44 22.58 34.22
N LYS A 120 -58.94 23.31 33.22
CA LYS A 120 -59.42 24.68 32.90
C LYS A 120 -60.88 24.67 32.48
N LEU A 121 -61.27 23.75 31.58
CA LEU A 121 -62.64 23.64 31.12
C LEU A 121 -63.62 23.37 32.27
N LYS A 122 -63.27 22.49 33.22
CA LYS A 122 -64.10 22.26 34.42
C LYS A 122 -64.29 23.53 35.25
N LYS A 123 -63.22 24.30 35.50
CA LYS A 123 -63.32 25.59 36.20
C LYS A 123 -64.18 26.61 35.44
N ASP A 124 -64.05 26.66 34.13
CA ASP A 124 -64.85 27.57 33.29
C ASP A 124 -66.32 27.16 33.30
N VAL A 125 -66.62 25.85 33.24
CA VAL A 125 -67.99 25.33 33.36
C VAL A 125 -68.61 25.64 34.73
N GLU A 126 -67.88 25.46 35.82
CA GLU A 126 -68.34 25.87 37.17
C GLU A 126 -68.66 27.37 37.21
N LYS A 127 -67.79 28.21 36.65
CA LYS A 127 -67.99 29.66 36.58
C LYS A 127 -69.18 30.05 35.71
N PHE A 128 -69.40 29.37 34.59
CA PHE A 128 -70.58 29.58 33.75
C PHE A 128 -71.86 29.12 34.45
N ALA A 129 -71.82 28.01 35.18
CA ALA A 129 -72.95 27.52 35.97
C ALA A 129 -73.35 28.52 37.05
N THR A 130 -72.41 29.04 37.86
CA THR A 130 -72.72 30.05 38.88
C THR A 130 -73.28 31.33 38.26
N THR A 131 -72.70 31.80 37.16
CA THR A 131 -73.18 33.00 36.45
C THR A 131 -74.61 32.80 35.90
N ALA A 132 -74.93 31.60 35.42
CA ALA A 132 -76.27 31.26 34.96
C ALA A 132 -77.26 31.18 36.14
N THR A 133 -76.87 30.58 37.26
CA THR A 133 -77.69 30.49 38.47
C THR A 133 -77.96 31.88 39.07
N ASP A 134 -76.96 32.76 39.13
CA ASP A 134 -77.12 34.16 39.58
C ASP A 134 -78.08 34.94 38.68
N ARG A 135 -78.03 34.74 37.36
CA ARG A 135 -78.99 35.36 36.42
C ARG A 135 -80.43 34.87 36.58
N ILE A 136 -80.61 33.62 37.00
CA ILE A 136 -81.94 33.02 37.24
C ILE A 136 -82.48 33.50 38.60
N LEU A 137 -81.65 33.50 39.64
CA LEU A 137 -82.01 33.97 40.99
C LEU A 137 -82.24 35.48 41.05
N SER A 138 -81.50 36.29 40.28
CA SER A 138 -81.71 37.74 40.19
C SER A 138 -83.01 38.14 39.45
N LYS A 139 -83.75 37.18 38.91
CA LYS A 139 -85.05 37.39 38.25
C LYS A 139 -86.25 36.88 39.08
N ALA A 140 -86.03 36.41 40.30
CA ALA A 140 -87.07 36.15 41.30
C ALA A 140 -87.08 37.28 42.34
#